data_AF-A0AAV7AQD1-F1
#
_entry.id   AF-A0AAV7AQD1-F1
#
_cell.length_a   1.000
_cell.length_b   1.000
_cell.length_c   1.000
_cell.angle_alpha   90.00
_cell.angle_beta   90.00
_cell.angle_gamma   90.00
#
_symmetry.space_group_name_H-M   'P 1'
#
loop_
_entity.id
_entity.type
_entity.pdbx_description
1 polymer ?
#
loop_
_entity_poly.entity_id
_entity_poly.type
_entity_poly.pdbx_seq_one_letter_code
_entity_poly.pdbx_strand_id
1 'polypeptide(L)'
;MGAVALLYFRNLLGSKAVSVAVTPNGYADAVYDNKFVMPEERTMSFADFVDIIEKKTHSPGVFYIQKQCSNLTEEFPELMGDVEDHIPWMSEALGKRPDAVNFWLGESAAITSLHKDHYENLYCVISGEKHFILHPPSDRPFIPYEMYQPATYKVNEDGTFEVIDGEPSDKVPWIPVDPLEPDLSLYPAYGETRPLHVTVKAGEMLYLPSLWFHHVRQSHGCIAVNYWYDMEYDIKYHYFQLLDSLTKAAGNS
;
A
#
# COMPACT_ATOMS: atom_id res chain seq x y z
N MET A 1 7.25 23.04 4.26
CA MET A 1 5.82 22.70 4.42
C MET A 1 5.60 21.51 5.35
N GLY A 2 6.38 20.42 5.27
CA GLY A 2 6.18 19.20 6.10
C GLY A 2 6.11 19.41 7.62
N ALA A 3 7.00 20.23 8.22
CA ALA A 3 7.00 20.44 9.68
C ALA A 3 5.75 21.17 10.22
N VAL A 4 5.10 22.01 9.40
CA VAL A 4 3.87 22.71 9.80
C VAL A 4 2.68 21.76 9.78
N ALA A 5 2.63 20.86 8.79
CA ALA A 5 1.58 19.85 8.68
C ALA A 5 1.60 18.88 9.87
N LEU A 6 2.77 18.32 10.22
CA LEU A 6 2.87 17.37 11.34
C LEU A 6 2.50 17.99 12.70
N LEU A 7 2.75 19.29 12.90
CA LEU A 7 2.33 20.01 14.10
C LEU A 7 0.80 20.07 14.25
N TYR A 8 0.07 20.25 13.14
CA TYR A 8 -1.40 20.21 13.13
C TYR A 8 -1.91 18.86 13.65
N PHE A 9 -1.45 17.76 13.05
CA PHE A 9 -1.87 16.42 13.47
C PHE A 9 -1.45 16.13 14.91
N ARG A 10 -0.26 16.55 15.35
CA ARG A 10 0.17 16.38 16.75
C ARG A 10 -0.76 17.09 17.73
N ASN A 11 -1.22 18.30 17.41
CA ASN A 11 -2.13 19.04 18.29
C ASN A 11 -3.53 18.41 18.34
N LEU A 12 -3.99 17.86 17.21
CA LEU A 12 -5.33 17.26 17.10
C LEU A 12 -5.39 15.83 17.64
N LEU A 13 -4.40 15.00 17.30
CA LEU A 13 -4.39 13.54 17.51
C LEU A 13 -3.32 13.07 18.50
N GLY A 14 -2.50 13.95 19.08
CA GLY A 14 -1.26 13.57 19.75
C GLY A 14 -1.38 12.43 20.77
N SER A 15 -2.41 12.45 21.63
CA SER A 15 -2.63 11.39 22.64
C SER A 15 -3.39 10.17 22.12
N LYS A 16 -3.86 10.19 20.86
CA LYS A 16 -4.66 9.13 20.27
C LYS A 16 -3.79 7.90 20.01
N ALA A 17 -4.27 6.73 20.44
CA ALA A 17 -3.66 5.46 20.10
C ALA A 17 -3.99 5.10 18.64
N VAL A 18 -2.95 4.76 17.87
CA VAL A 18 -3.06 4.46 16.45
C VAL A 18 -2.34 3.16 16.09
N SER A 19 -2.87 2.44 15.10
CA SER A 19 -2.28 1.25 14.49
C SER A 19 -1.24 1.65 13.45
N VAL A 20 0.01 1.25 13.71
CA VAL A 20 1.16 1.52 12.85
C VAL A 20 1.78 0.20 12.41
N ALA A 21 1.98 0.04 11.11
CA ALA A 21 2.75 -1.06 10.56
C ALA A 21 4.25 -0.79 10.76
N VAL A 22 4.97 -1.80 11.25
CA VAL A 22 6.40 -1.74 11.49
C VAL A 22 7.09 -2.91 10.77
N THR A 23 8.11 -2.60 9.99
CA THR A 23 8.90 -3.58 9.22
C THR A 23 10.40 -3.33 9.42
N PRO A 24 11.26 -4.34 9.30
CA PRO A 24 12.71 -4.15 9.44
C PRO A 24 13.33 -3.35 8.29
N ASN A 25 12.72 -3.41 7.10
CA ASN A 25 13.29 -2.95 5.83
C ASN A 25 12.36 -2.01 5.04
N GLY A 26 11.14 -1.74 5.54
CA GLY A 26 10.16 -0.90 4.88
C GLY A 26 9.16 -1.63 3.99
N TYR A 27 9.35 -2.92 3.71
CA TYR A 27 8.45 -3.69 2.85
C TYR A 27 7.42 -4.43 3.70
N ALA A 28 6.21 -3.86 3.78
CA ALA A 28 5.05 -4.56 4.29
C ALA A 28 4.36 -5.34 3.17
N ASP A 29 3.75 -6.48 3.51
CA ASP A 29 2.97 -7.30 2.56
C ASP A 29 3.79 -7.63 1.31
N ALA A 30 4.93 -8.28 1.54
CA ALA A 30 5.93 -8.56 0.50
C ALA A 30 6.50 -9.98 0.63
N VAL A 31 7.11 -10.47 -0.44
CA VAL A 31 7.84 -11.74 -0.40
C VAL A 31 9.18 -11.55 0.30
N TYR A 32 9.42 -12.33 1.34
CA TYR A 32 10.70 -12.39 2.04
C TYR A 32 10.98 -13.82 2.50
N ASP A 33 12.19 -14.32 2.21
CA ASP A 33 12.63 -15.68 2.55
C ASP A 33 11.60 -16.78 2.17
N ASN A 34 11.09 -16.70 0.94
CA ASN A 34 10.09 -17.63 0.38
C ASN A 34 8.75 -17.69 1.17
N LYS A 35 8.40 -16.59 1.85
CA LYS A 35 7.13 -16.39 2.56
C LYS A 35 6.52 -15.05 2.16
N PHE A 36 5.20 -14.94 2.29
CA PHE A 36 4.49 -13.66 2.22
C PHE A 36 4.46 -13.08 3.63
N VAL A 37 5.23 -12.03 3.88
CA VAL A 37 5.43 -11.50 5.23
C VAL A 37 4.65 -10.21 5.42
N MET A 38 3.69 -10.25 6.33
CA MET A 38 2.90 -9.12 6.80
C MET A 38 3.69 -8.31 7.85
N PRO A 39 3.43 -7.00 8.00
CA PRO A 39 4.11 -6.17 8.98
C PRO A 39 3.75 -6.57 10.42
N GLU A 40 4.58 -6.15 11.38
CA GLU A 40 4.11 -6.09 12.77
C GLU A 40 3.11 -4.94 12.89
N GLU A 41 1.93 -5.21 13.44
CA GLU A 41 1.01 -4.16 13.85
C GLU A 41 1.28 -3.72 15.28
N ARG A 42 1.65 -2.45 15.45
CA ARG A 42 1.91 -1.84 16.75
C ARG A 42 0.88 -0.77 17.04
N THR A 43 0.33 -0.78 18.26
CA THR A 43 -0.46 0.35 18.77
C THR A 43 0.45 1.30 19.53
N MET A 44 0.47 2.58 19.16
CA MET A 44 1.24 3.62 19.85
C MET A 44 0.53 4.97 19.82
N SER A 45 0.99 5.96 20.59
CA SER A 45 0.41 7.30 20.48
C SER A 45 0.80 7.96 19.16
N PHE A 46 -0.10 8.76 18.59
CA PHE A 46 0.21 9.50 17.36
C PHE A 46 1.39 10.46 17.57
N ALA A 47 1.53 11.06 18.75
CA ALA A 47 2.68 11.91 19.09
C ALA A 47 4.00 11.14 19.02
N ASP A 48 4.07 9.93 19.59
CA ASP A 48 5.29 9.10 19.55
C ASP A 48 5.63 8.71 18.10
N PHE A 49 4.62 8.36 17.30
CA PHE A 49 4.80 8.08 15.88
C PHE A 49 5.34 9.31 15.14
N VAL A 50 4.79 10.50 15.37
CA VAL A 50 5.31 11.74 14.76
C VAL A 50 6.73 12.05 15.24
N ASP A 51 7.09 11.75 16.50
CA ASP A 51 8.47 11.92 16.98
C ASP A 51 9.46 11.01 16.24
N ILE A 52 9.04 9.81 15.83
CA ILE A 52 9.83 8.93 14.95
C ILE A 52 9.95 9.54 13.55
N ILE A 53 8.83 9.97 12.94
CA ILE A 53 8.84 10.61 11.61
C ILE A 53 9.71 11.88 11.61
N GLU A 54 9.67 12.69 12.67
CA GLU A 54 10.51 13.89 12.80
C GLU A 54 11.97 13.58 13.20
N LYS A 55 12.32 12.29 13.36
CA LYS A 55 13.64 11.80 13.78
C LYS A 55 14.09 12.36 15.13
N LYS A 56 13.15 12.69 16.00
CA LYS A 56 13.40 13.09 17.40
C LYS A 56 13.65 11.88 18.28
N THR A 57 13.04 10.76 17.93
CA THR A 57 13.21 9.47 18.60
C THR A 57 13.67 8.44 17.57
N HIS A 58 14.63 7.59 17.96
CA HIS A 58 15.02 6.44 17.16
C HIS A 58 14.33 5.17 17.67
N SER A 59 13.67 4.45 16.78
CA SER A 59 13.09 3.14 17.04
C SER A 59 13.51 2.20 15.91
N PRO A 60 13.85 0.92 16.20
CA PRO A 60 14.22 -0.02 15.15
C PRO A 60 13.04 -0.29 14.21
N GLY A 61 13.34 -0.38 12.92
CA GLY A 61 12.37 -0.60 11.85
C GLY A 61 11.94 0.66 11.12
N VAL A 62 10.94 0.49 10.27
CA VAL A 62 10.34 1.50 9.40
C VAL A 62 8.85 1.56 9.69
N PHE A 63 8.36 2.77 9.95
CA PHE A 63 7.01 3.01 10.47
C PHE A 63 6.08 3.59 9.40
N TYR A 64 4.88 3.02 9.31
CA TYR A 64 3.87 3.45 8.34
C TYR A 64 2.44 3.24 8.85
N ILE A 65 1.65 4.32 8.91
CA ILE A 65 0.20 4.23 9.05
C ILE A 65 -0.36 3.89 7.66
N GLN A 66 -0.83 2.65 7.51
CA GLN A 66 -1.23 2.07 6.23
C GLN A 66 -2.46 1.17 6.28
N LYS A 67 -3.24 1.20 7.35
CA LYS A 67 -4.37 0.27 7.53
C LYS A 67 -5.47 0.55 6.50
N GLN A 68 -5.71 -0.38 5.58
CA GLN A 68 -6.61 -0.21 4.42
C GLN A 68 -8.02 -0.75 4.72
N CYS A 69 -8.62 -0.29 5.83
CA CYS A 69 -9.95 -0.73 6.27
C CYS A 69 -10.83 0.47 6.65
N SER A 70 -10.82 1.50 5.80
CA SER A 70 -11.46 2.78 6.07
C SER A 70 -10.94 3.43 7.37
N ASN A 71 -9.63 3.35 7.61
CA ASN A 71 -9.04 3.85 8.85
C ASN A 71 -9.28 5.36 9.03
N LEU A 72 -9.50 6.14 7.97
CA LEU A 72 -9.82 7.55 8.12
C LEU A 72 -11.16 7.74 8.84
N THR A 73 -12.19 6.96 8.48
CA THR A 73 -13.51 7.07 9.11
C THR A 73 -13.58 6.39 10.48
N GLU A 74 -12.88 5.26 10.64
CA GLU A 74 -12.95 4.44 11.86
C GLU A 74 -11.92 4.87 12.93
N GLU A 75 -10.70 5.18 12.52
CA GLU A 75 -9.58 5.47 13.42
C GLU A 75 -9.25 6.96 13.50
N PHE A 76 -9.59 7.76 12.48
CA PHE A 76 -9.30 9.20 12.44
C PHE A 76 -10.52 10.10 12.16
N PRO A 77 -11.69 9.88 12.81
CA PRO A 77 -12.90 10.66 12.54
C PRO A 77 -12.71 12.18 12.76
N GLU A 78 -11.75 12.59 13.59
CA GLU A 78 -11.41 14.01 13.83
C GLU A 78 -10.89 14.71 12.57
N LEU A 79 -10.33 13.96 11.61
CA LEU A 79 -9.83 14.49 10.34
C LEU A 79 -10.91 14.60 9.27
N MET A 80 -12.10 14.02 9.48
CA MET A 80 -13.19 14.06 8.50
C MET A 80 -13.74 15.47 8.26
N GLY A 81 -13.46 16.42 9.15
CA GLY A 81 -13.78 17.83 8.92
C GLY A 81 -12.87 18.53 7.90
N ASP A 82 -11.72 17.94 7.59
CA ASP A 82 -10.67 18.53 6.74
C ASP A 82 -10.67 17.97 5.31
N VAL A 83 -11.42 16.89 5.06
CA VAL A 83 -11.53 16.23 3.75
C VAL A 83 -12.99 15.90 3.45
N GLU A 84 -13.28 15.66 2.17
CA GLU A 84 -14.59 15.14 1.78
C GLU A 84 -14.70 13.65 2.17
N ASP A 85 -15.89 13.19 2.54
CA ASP A 85 -16.18 11.78 2.85
C ASP A 85 -16.27 10.90 1.59
N HIS A 86 -16.49 11.54 0.43
CA HIS A 86 -16.36 10.94 -0.89
C HIS A 86 -16.01 12.03 -1.92
N ILE A 87 -15.64 11.63 -3.14
CA ILE A 87 -15.38 12.57 -4.23
C ILE A 87 -16.65 12.71 -5.09
N PRO A 88 -17.35 13.87 -5.06
CA PRO A 88 -18.71 13.98 -5.62
C PRO A 88 -18.83 13.58 -7.08
N TRP A 89 -17.94 14.09 -7.94
CA TRP A 89 -17.97 13.80 -9.37
C TRP A 89 -17.67 12.33 -9.69
N MET A 90 -16.84 11.65 -8.89
CA MET A 90 -16.54 10.24 -9.09
C MET A 90 -17.69 9.37 -8.62
N SER A 91 -18.31 9.73 -7.49
CA SER A 91 -19.47 9.01 -6.99
C SER A 91 -20.66 9.13 -7.94
N GLU A 92 -20.84 10.30 -8.55
CA GLU A 92 -21.82 10.48 -9.63
C GLU A 92 -21.48 9.62 -10.85
N ALA A 93 -20.21 9.62 -11.29
CA ALA A 93 -19.77 8.86 -12.46
C ALA A 93 -19.91 7.34 -12.29
N LEU A 94 -19.61 6.82 -11.10
CA LEU A 94 -19.71 5.39 -10.78
C LEU A 94 -21.09 4.99 -10.26
N GLY A 95 -21.97 5.95 -9.94
CA GLY A 95 -23.29 5.69 -9.37
C GLY A 95 -23.25 5.06 -7.96
N LYS A 96 -22.13 5.17 -7.24
CA LYS A 96 -21.92 4.58 -5.91
C LYS A 96 -20.99 5.45 -5.05
N ARG A 97 -21.04 5.25 -3.74
CA ARG A 97 -20.10 5.86 -2.77
C ARG A 97 -18.88 4.96 -2.54
N PRO A 98 -17.78 5.49 -1.98
CA PRO A 98 -16.61 4.67 -1.67
C PRO A 98 -16.94 3.68 -0.55
N ASP A 99 -16.39 2.48 -0.64
CA ASP A 99 -16.48 1.44 0.40
C ASP A 99 -15.48 1.69 1.53
N ALA A 100 -14.38 2.39 1.23
CA ALA A 100 -13.37 2.76 2.21
C ALA A 100 -12.72 4.10 1.87
N VAL A 101 -12.38 4.85 2.93
CA VAL A 101 -11.53 6.04 2.84
C VAL A 101 -10.35 5.84 3.77
N ASN A 102 -9.13 5.80 3.22
CA ASN A 102 -7.94 5.48 4.00
C ASN A 102 -7.00 6.67 4.13
N PHE A 103 -6.40 6.80 5.31
CA PHE A 103 -5.36 7.75 5.65
C PHE A 103 -3.99 7.09 5.65
N TRP A 104 -3.01 7.79 5.09
CA TRP A 104 -1.65 7.32 4.91
C TRP A 104 -0.66 8.34 5.45
N LEU A 105 0.28 7.87 6.29
CA LEU A 105 1.41 8.66 6.76
C LEU A 105 2.57 7.75 7.12
N GLY A 106 3.75 7.93 6.53
CA GLY A 106 4.90 7.07 6.80
C GLY A 106 6.25 7.64 6.40
N GLU A 107 7.28 6.86 6.71
CA GLU A 107 8.66 7.14 6.35
C GLU A 107 8.93 6.91 4.86
N SER A 108 9.97 7.55 4.32
CA SER A 108 10.35 7.36 2.90
C SER A 108 10.82 5.95 2.57
N ALA A 109 11.27 5.21 3.59
CA ALA A 109 11.69 3.82 3.45
C ALA A 109 10.50 2.86 3.37
N ALA A 110 9.29 3.27 3.76
CA ALA A 110 8.12 2.41 3.67
C ALA A 110 7.68 2.29 2.19
N ILE A 111 7.61 1.05 1.72
CA ILE A 111 7.37 0.67 0.34
C ILE A 111 6.19 -0.30 0.32
N THR A 112 5.24 -0.04 -0.57
CA THR A 112 4.17 -0.99 -0.89
C THR A 112 4.62 -1.79 -2.11
N SER A 113 4.76 -3.11 -1.94
CA SER A 113 5.21 -4.04 -2.98
C SER A 113 4.24 -4.07 -4.19
N LEU A 114 4.68 -4.62 -5.32
CA LEU A 114 3.86 -4.67 -6.53
C LEU A 114 2.63 -5.57 -6.31
N HIS A 115 1.44 -5.00 -6.45
CA HIS A 115 0.16 -5.72 -6.27
C HIS A 115 -0.95 -5.05 -7.10
N LYS A 116 -2.16 -5.59 -7.06
CA LYS A 116 -3.35 -5.00 -7.70
C LYS A 116 -4.56 -5.07 -6.77
N ASP A 117 -5.47 -4.12 -6.93
CA ASP A 117 -6.73 -4.05 -6.19
C ASP A 117 -7.95 -4.28 -7.10
N HIS A 118 -9.07 -4.64 -6.48
CA HIS A 118 -10.39 -4.73 -7.14
C HIS A 118 -11.21 -3.44 -6.92
N TYR A 119 -10.53 -2.30 -6.79
CA TYR A 119 -11.15 -1.01 -6.51
C TYR A 119 -10.76 0.02 -7.56
N GLU A 120 -11.70 0.90 -7.91
CA GLU A 120 -11.39 2.19 -8.53
C GLU A 120 -10.83 3.11 -7.45
N ASN A 121 -9.56 3.49 -7.56
CA ASN A 121 -8.82 4.17 -6.50
C ASN A 121 -8.53 5.62 -6.87
N LEU A 122 -9.06 6.57 -6.08
CA LEU A 122 -8.66 7.98 -6.16
C LEU A 122 -7.65 8.29 -5.06
N TYR A 123 -6.37 8.41 -5.44
CA TYR A 123 -5.25 8.61 -4.53
C TYR A 123 -4.87 10.10 -4.47
N CYS A 124 -5.11 10.75 -3.34
CA CYS A 124 -4.93 12.18 -3.14
C CYS A 124 -3.72 12.45 -2.25
N VAL A 125 -2.74 13.22 -2.73
CA VAL A 125 -1.58 13.59 -1.92
C VAL A 125 -1.83 14.95 -1.26
N ILE A 126 -1.80 14.98 0.07
CA ILE A 126 -2.05 16.19 0.87
C ILE A 126 -0.74 16.92 1.14
N SER A 127 0.33 16.18 1.44
CA SER A 127 1.67 16.74 1.69
C SER A 127 2.75 15.75 1.26
N GLY A 128 3.82 16.26 0.65
CA GLY A 128 4.89 15.43 0.10
C GLY A 128 4.59 14.96 -1.32
N GLU A 129 5.12 13.80 -1.68
CA GLU A 129 4.92 13.17 -2.97
C GLU A 129 4.90 11.64 -2.86
N LYS A 130 4.14 11.01 -3.76
CA LYS A 130 4.07 9.56 -3.98
C LYS A 130 4.62 9.22 -5.36
N HIS A 131 5.39 8.16 -5.45
CA HIS A 131 5.95 7.67 -6.70
C HIS A 131 5.39 6.28 -7.00
N PHE A 132 4.66 6.17 -8.10
CA PHE A 132 4.04 4.94 -8.56
C PHE A 132 4.81 4.35 -9.73
N ILE A 133 5.00 3.03 -9.71
CA ILE A 133 5.31 2.23 -10.89
C ILE A 133 4.05 1.45 -11.21
N LEU A 134 3.51 1.61 -12.42
CA LEU A 134 2.22 1.08 -12.83
C LEU A 134 2.38 0.12 -14.00
N HIS A 135 1.71 -1.03 -13.95
CA HIS A 135 1.54 -1.92 -15.10
C HIS A 135 0.05 -2.12 -15.40
N PRO A 136 -0.35 -2.09 -16.68
CA PRO A 136 -1.73 -2.36 -17.03
C PRO A 136 -2.10 -3.82 -16.72
N PRO A 137 -3.39 -4.15 -16.52
CA PRO A 137 -3.83 -5.53 -16.28
C PRO A 137 -3.42 -6.50 -17.41
N SER A 138 -3.19 -5.99 -18.62
CA SER A 138 -2.74 -6.75 -19.79
C SER A 138 -1.29 -7.24 -19.69
N ASP A 139 -0.46 -6.66 -18.81
CA ASP A 139 0.91 -7.12 -18.56
C ASP A 139 0.95 -8.38 -17.70
N ARG A 140 -0.20 -8.87 -17.22
CA ARG A 140 -0.31 -10.08 -16.40
C ARG A 140 0.50 -11.29 -16.91
N PRO A 141 0.57 -11.61 -18.22
CA PRO A 141 1.37 -12.73 -18.72
C PRO A 141 2.88 -12.64 -18.44
N PHE A 142 3.36 -11.44 -18.12
CA PHE A 142 4.77 -11.12 -17.89
C PHE A 142 5.07 -10.83 -16.41
N ILE A 143 4.04 -10.73 -15.57
CA ILE A 143 4.16 -10.49 -14.12
C ILE A 143 4.00 -11.83 -13.40
N PRO A 144 5.06 -12.34 -12.75
CA PRO A 144 5.02 -13.65 -12.10
C PRO A 144 4.14 -13.64 -10.85
N TYR A 145 3.54 -14.78 -10.55
CA TYR A 145 2.76 -15.06 -9.35
C TYR A 145 3.13 -16.42 -8.79
N GLU A 146 3.52 -16.43 -7.54
CA GLU A 146 3.87 -17.65 -6.81
C GLU A 146 3.04 -17.77 -5.53
N MET A 147 2.96 -18.98 -4.98
CA MET A 147 2.17 -19.29 -3.78
C MET A 147 3.07 -19.37 -2.55
N TYR A 148 2.87 -18.45 -1.61
CA TYR A 148 3.72 -18.32 -0.42
C TYR A 148 2.98 -18.68 0.86
N GLN A 149 3.72 -19.22 1.84
CA GLN A 149 3.19 -19.37 3.19
C GLN A 149 3.06 -17.96 3.82
N PRO A 150 1.91 -17.60 4.41
CA PRO A 150 1.79 -16.35 5.14
C PRO A 150 2.60 -16.39 6.45
N ALA A 151 3.24 -15.27 6.76
CA ALA A 151 3.98 -15.04 7.98
C ALA A 151 3.82 -13.56 8.41
N THR A 152 4.24 -13.25 9.63
CA THR A 152 4.17 -11.88 10.17
C THR A 152 5.48 -11.55 10.86
N TYR A 153 5.95 -10.31 10.71
CA TYR A 153 7.06 -9.82 11.52
C TYR A 153 6.67 -9.68 12.99
N LYS A 154 7.62 -9.95 13.88
CA LYS A 154 7.52 -9.65 15.30
C LYS A 154 8.84 -9.04 15.79
N VAL A 155 8.76 -7.95 16.53
CA VAL A 155 9.90 -7.31 17.18
C VAL A 155 10.10 -7.92 18.56
N ASN A 156 11.33 -8.34 18.80
CA ASN A 156 11.80 -8.83 20.09
C ASN A 156 12.11 -7.68 21.05
N GLU A 157 12.24 -7.98 22.34
CA GLU A 157 12.57 -6.99 23.38
C GLU A 157 13.91 -6.27 23.13
N ASP A 158 14.83 -6.90 22.40
CA ASP A 158 16.12 -6.34 22.01
C ASP A 158 16.09 -5.48 20.73
N GLY A 159 14.90 -5.34 20.12
CA GLY A 159 14.69 -4.57 18.89
C GLY A 159 14.98 -5.32 17.59
N THR A 160 15.33 -6.60 17.65
CA THR A 160 15.48 -7.46 16.46
C THR A 160 14.12 -7.90 15.91
N PHE A 161 14.05 -8.18 14.62
CA PHE A 161 12.85 -8.69 13.96
C PHE A 161 12.98 -10.19 13.70
N GLU A 162 11.94 -10.94 14.05
CA GLU A 162 11.75 -12.34 13.69
C GLU A 162 10.55 -12.50 12.75
N VAL A 163 10.60 -13.50 11.87
CA VAL A 163 9.48 -13.88 11.00
C VAL A 163 8.76 -15.06 11.63
N ILE A 164 7.50 -14.84 12.01
CA ILE A 164 6.65 -15.87 12.62
C ILE A 164 5.69 -16.41 11.57
N ASP A 165 5.71 -17.72 11.37
CA ASP A 165 4.75 -18.38 10.49
C ASP A 165 3.32 -18.17 11.01
N GLY A 166 2.41 -17.83 10.10
CA GLY A 166 0.99 -17.74 10.42
C GLY A 166 0.41 -19.11 10.75
N GLU A 167 -0.82 -19.13 11.27
CA GLU A 167 -1.54 -20.39 11.44
C GLU A 167 -1.65 -21.16 10.10
N PRO A 168 -1.71 -22.50 10.14
CA PRO A 168 -1.88 -23.31 8.94
C PRO A 168 -3.09 -22.83 8.13
N SER A 169 -2.81 -22.22 6.99
CA SER A 169 -3.77 -21.56 6.11
C SER A 169 -3.38 -21.79 4.66
N ASP A 170 -4.31 -21.49 3.75
CA ASP A 170 -4.02 -21.52 2.33
C ASP A 170 -2.88 -20.55 1.99
N LYS A 171 -2.01 -20.98 1.08
CA LYS A 171 -0.93 -20.14 0.58
C LYS A 171 -1.50 -18.89 -0.10
N VAL A 172 -0.79 -17.78 0.04
CA VAL A 172 -1.14 -16.50 -0.57
C VAL A 172 -0.45 -16.37 -1.93
N PRO A 173 -1.18 -16.12 -3.02
CA PRO A 173 -0.59 -15.76 -4.30
C PRO A 173 -0.01 -14.35 -4.22
N TRP A 174 1.30 -14.18 -4.47
CA TRP A 174 1.94 -12.86 -4.48
C TRP A 174 2.98 -12.73 -5.60
N ILE A 175 3.32 -11.48 -5.92
CA ILE A 175 4.32 -11.15 -6.95
C ILE A 175 5.71 -11.12 -6.29
N PRO A 176 6.66 -11.97 -6.70
CA PRO A 176 8.02 -11.98 -6.12
C PRO A 176 8.95 -10.89 -6.65
N VAL A 177 8.62 -10.29 -7.78
CA VAL A 177 9.50 -9.32 -8.44
C VAL A 177 9.45 -7.97 -7.74
N ASP A 178 10.61 -7.45 -7.35
CA ASP A 178 10.77 -6.02 -7.05
C ASP A 178 10.90 -5.24 -8.37
N PRO A 179 9.93 -4.37 -8.72
CA PRO A 179 9.98 -3.60 -9.96
C PRO A 179 11.10 -2.55 -10.00
N LEU A 180 11.74 -2.24 -8.87
CA LEU A 180 12.89 -1.32 -8.79
C LEU A 180 14.19 -1.98 -9.25
N GLU A 181 14.34 -3.27 -8.98
CA GLU A 181 15.52 -4.07 -9.31
C GLU A 181 15.09 -5.49 -9.69
N PRO A 182 14.44 -5.68 -10.86
CA PRO A 182 13.88 -6.97 -11.22
C PRO A 182 14.98 -7.99 -11.52
N ASP A 183 14.91 -9.16 -10.88
CA ASP A 183 15.78 -10.30 -11.22
C ASP A 183 15.31 -10.95 -12.53
N LEU A 184 15.79 -10.41 -13.65
CA LEU A 184 15.49 -10.93 -15.00
C LEU A 184 16.16 -12.28 -15.28
N SER A 185 17.07 -12.75 -14.42
CA SER A 185 17.63 -14.10 -14.54
C SER A 185 16.62 -15.15 -14.07
N LEU A 186 15.86 -14.83 -13.02
CA LEU A 186 14.79 -15.67 -12.48
C LEU A 186 13.45 -15.44 -13.21
N TYR A 187 13.14 -14.19 -13.55
CA TYR A 187 11.88 -13.78 -14.18
C TYR A 187 12.10 -13.04 -15.51
N PRO A 188 12.67 -13.68 -16.54
CA PRO A 188 13.02 -13.02 -17.80
C PRO A 188 11.82 -12.40 -18.53
N ALA A 189 10.64 -13.01 -18.41
CA ALA A 189 9.41 -12.52 -19.02
C ALA A 189 9.01 -11.12 -18.53
N TYR A 190 9.38 -10.75 -17.30
CA TYR A 190 9.10 -9.42 -16.75
C TYR A 190 9.78 -8.30 -17.56
N GLY A 191 10.88 -8.60 -18.25
CA GLY A 191 11.56 -7.67 -19.16
C GLY A 191 10.72 -7.22 -20.36
N GLU A 192 9.62 -7.92 -20.66
CA GLU A 192 8.68 -7.57 -21.73
C GLU A 192 7.59 -6.59 -21.27
N THR A 193 7.48 -6.33 -19.95
CA THR A 193 6.53 -5.34 -19.42
C THR A 193 6.92 -3.91 -19.82
N ARG A 194 5.95 -3.00 -19.76
CA ARG A 194 6.18 -1.56 -20.03
C ARG A 194 5.65 -0.71 -18.89
N PRO A 195 6.42 -0.55 -17.80
CA PRO A 195 5.97 0.20 -16.65
C PRO A 195 5.74 1.68 -16.99
N LEU A 196 4.67 2.26 -16.42
CA LEU A 196 4.49 3.70 -16.36
C LEU A 196 4.97 4.22 -15.00
N HIS A 197 5.74 5.29 -15.03
CA HIS A 197 6.24 5.96 -13.82
C HIS A 197 5.49 7.27 -13.61
N VAL A 198 4.82 7.40 -12.47
CA VAL A 198 4.01 8.57 -12.13
C VAL A 198 4.45 9.12 -10.78
N THR A 199 4.61 10.43 -10.69
CA THR A 199 4.78 11.11 -9.39
C THR A 199 3.57 11.98 -9.14
N VAL A 200 2.95 11.80 -7.98
CA VAL A 200 1.78 12.56 -7.51
C VAL A 200 2.25 13.44 -6.36
N LYS A 201 2.08 14.75 -6.49
CA LYS A 201 2.55 15.75 -5.53
C LYS A 201 1.39 16.31 -4.70
N ALA A 202 1.73 17.03 -3.63
CA ALA A 202 0.76 17.73 -2.80
C ALA A 202 -0.25 18.57 -3.64
N GLY A 203 -1.54 18.32 -3.42
CA GLY A 203 -2.65 18.95 -4.14
C GLY A 203 -3.08 18.22 -5.42
N GLU A 204 -2.36 17.16 -5.83
CA GLU A 204 -2.71 16.34 -6.98
C GLU A 204 -3.49 15.08 -6.56
N MET A 205 -4.28 14.56 -7.50
CA MET A 205 -5.04 13.33 -7.38
C MET A 205 -4.70 12.40 -8.55
N LEU A 206 -4.39 11.14 -8.25
CA LEU A 206 -4.24 10.08 -9.24
C LEU A 206 -5.49 9.21 -9.23
N TYR A 207 -6.12 9.07 -10.39
CA TYR A 207 -7.02 7.95 -10.63
C TYR A 207 -6.20 6.73 -11.02
N LEU A 208 -6.17 5.74 -10.13
CA LEU A 208 -5.56 4.43 -10.32
C LEU A 208 -6.68 3.41 -10.60
N PRO A 209 -6.86 2.98 -11.87
CA PRO A 209 -8.00 2.15 -12.23
C PRO A 209 -7.91 0.75 -11.63
N SER A 210 -9.06 0.10 -11.47
CA SER A 210 -9.15 -1.27 -10.99
C SER A 210 -8.27 -2.24 -11.77
N LEU A 211 -7.72 -3.23 -11.06
CA LEU A 211 -6.82 -4.28 -11.54
C LEU A 211 -5.43 -3.83 -12.02
N TRP A 212 -5.12 -2.53 -12.02
CA TRP A 212 -3.78 -2.06 -12.35
C TRP A 212 -2.76 -2.50 -11.30
N PHE A 213 -1.67 -3.11 -11.76
CA PHE A 213 -0.56 -3.44 -10.88
C PHE A 213 0.17 -2.16 -10.53
N HIS A 214 0.46 -1.97 -9.25
CA HIS A 214 1.12 -0.77 -8.78
C HIS A 214 2.07 -1.07 -7.62
N HIS A 215 3.21 -0.39 -7.65
CA HIS A 215 4.21 -0.35 -6.59
C HIS A 215 4.41 1.10 -6.17
N VAL A 216 4.48 1.36 -4.86
CA VAL A 216 4.38 2.72 -4.32
C VAL A 216 5.55 3.03 -3.40
N ARG A 217 6.23 4.15 -3.67
CA ARG A 217 7.17 4.82 -2.77
C ARG A 217 6.67 6.19 -2.38
N GLN A 218 7.29 6.80 -1.38
CA GLN A 218 6.87 8.11 -0.88
C GLN A 218 8.05 8.95 -0.39
N SER A 219 7.87 10.27 -0.42
CA SER A 219 8.73 11.18 0.34
C SER A 219 8.56 10.97 1.84
N HIS A 220 9.57 11.32 2.64
CA HIS A 220 9.53 11.13 4.09
C HIS A 220 8.43 11.98 4.74
N GLY A 221 7.57 11.36 5.57
CA GLY A 221 6.43 12.04 6.19
C GLY A 221 5.35 12.45 5.18
N CYS A 222 5.25 11.75 4.04
CA CYS A 222 4.17 11.97 3.06
C CYS A 222 2.81 11.72 3.72
N ILE A 223 1.85 12.61 3.47
CA ILE A 223 0.46 12.47 3.92
C ILE A 223 -0.42 12.32 2.69
N ALA A 224 -1.24 11.28 2.66
CA ALA A 224 -2.20 11.04 1.59
C ALA A 224 -3.52 10.49 2.12
N VAL A 225 -4.58 10.70 1.35
CA VAL A 225 -5.90 10.09 1.55
C VAL A 225 -6.30 9.42 0.25
N ASN A 226 -6.85 8.22 0.33
CA ASN A 226 -7.39 7.56 -0.86
C ASN A 226 -8.84 7.10 -0.66
N TYR A 227 -9.59 7.09 -1.75
CA TYR A 227 -11.00 6.67 -1.80
C TYR A 227 -11.10 5.43 -2.67
N TRP A 228 -11.65 4.35 -2.11
CA TRP A 228 -11.85 3.08 -2.80
C TRP A 228 -13.33 2.87 -3.12
N TYR A 229 -13.63 2.69 -4.39
CA TYR A 229 -14.96 2.32 -4.88
C TYR A 229 -14.86 0.92 -5.49
N ASP A 230 -15.65 -0.05 -5.02
CA ASP A 230 -15.62 -1.41 -5.56
C ASP A 230 -15.87 -1.38 -7.06
N MET A 231 -15.02 -2.12 -7.79
CA MET A 231 -15.05 -2.12 -9.23
C MET A 231 -16.37 -2.68 -9.76
N GLU A 232 -16.71 -2.35 -11.00
CA GLU A 232 -17.74 -3.09 -11.72
C GLU A 232 -17.17 -4.43 -12.21
N TYR A 233 -17.77 -5.54 -11.79
CA TYR A 233 -17.41 -6.89 -12.23
C TYR A 233 -18.01 -7.19 -13.62
N ASP A 234 -17.57 -6.43 -14.61
CA ASP A 234 -18.04 -6.47 -15.98
C ASP A 234 -17.20 -7.40 -16.89
N ILE A 235 -17.35 -7.24 -18.21
CA ILE A 235 -16.62 -8.03 -19.19
C ILE A 235 -15.09 -7.90 -19.06
N LYS A 236 -14.56 -6.76 -18.60
CA LYS A 236 -13.11 -6.56 -18.41
C LYS A 236 -12.61 -7.48 -17.30
N TYR A 237 -13.36 -7.61 -16.21
CA TYR A 237 -13.02 -8.52 -15.13
C TYR A 237 -12.98 -9.97 -15.63
N HIS A 238 -14.01 -10.40 -16.36
CA HIS A 238 -14.04 -11.76 -16.93
C HIS A 238 -12.88 -12.02 -17.91
N TYR A 239 -12.52 -11.04 -18.76
CA TYR A 239 -11.35 -11.16 -19.64
C TYR A 239 -10.05 -11.23 -18.85
N PHE A 240 -9.91 -10.46 -17.78
CA PHE A 240 -8.74 -10.54 -16.90
C PHE A 240 -8.63 -11.91 -16.23
N GLN A 241 -9.73 -12.47 -15.72
CA GLN A 241 -9.75 -13.81 -15.12
C GLN A 241 -9.37 -14.91 -16.12
N LEU A 242 -9.84 -14.78 -17.38
CA LEU A 242 -9.44 -15.67 -18.46
C LEU A 242 -7.93 -15.54 -18.75
N LEU A 243 -7.42 -14.32 -18.86
CA LEU A 243 -6.00 -14.04 -19.10
C LEU A 243 -5.11 -14.62 -18.00
N ASP A 244 -5.47 -14.39 -16.73
CA ASP A 244 -4.77 -14.94 -15.57
C ASP A 244 -4.77 -16.47 -15.57
N SER A 245 -5.92 -17.09 -15.84
CA SER A 245 -6.05 -18.56 -15.90
C SER A 245 -5.22 -19.16 -17.04
N LEU A 246 -5.24 -18.56 -18.23
CA LEU A 246 -4.46 -19.00 -19.37
C LEU A 246 -2.95 -18.83 -19.14
N THR A 247 -2.55 -17.75 -18.47
CA THR A 247 -1.14 -17.50 -18.10
C THR A 247 -0.62 -18.63 -17.20
N LYS A 248 -1.40 -19.00 -16.18
CA LYS A 248 -1.09 -20.12 -15.28
C LYS A 248 -1.04 -21.46 -16.03
N ALA A 249 -2.02 -21.71 -16.92
CA ALA A 249 -2.08 -22.95 -17.69
C ALA A 249 -0.93 -23.10 -18.70
N ALA A 250 -0.39 -21.99 -19.21
CA ALA A 250 0.74 -21.97 -20.13
C ALA A 250 2.11 -22.16 -19.46
N GLY A 251 2.18 -22.18 -18.12
CA GLY A 251 3.42 -22.32 -17.37
C GLY A 251 4.20 -21.01 -17.19
N ASN A 252 3.57 -19.85 -17.44
CA ASN A 252 4.14 -18.53 -17.19
C ASN A 252 3.74 -18.00 -15.80
N SER A 253 3.75 -18.88 -14.78
CA SER A 253 3.47 -18.53 -13.38
C SER A 253 4.68 -17.89 -12.73
#